data_AF-A0A1C5IKS0-F1
#
_entry.id   AF-A0A1C5IKS0-F1
#
_cell.length_a   1.000
_cell.length_b   1.000
_cell.length_c   1.000
_cell.angle_alpha   90.00
_cell.angle_beta   90.00
_cell.angle_gamma   90.00
#
_symmetry.space_group_name_H-M   'P 1'
#
loop_
_entity.id
_entity.type
_entity.pdbx_description
1 polymer ?
#
loop_
_entity_poly.entity_id
_entity_poly.type
_entity_poly.pdbx_seq_one_letter_code
_entity_poly.pdbx_strand_id
1 'polypeptide(L)'
;MLRTSLEIIRKPADQQEFVVHRRRWVVDRTLAWPTTYRRRLARDYETQPATSQGIIRWAATAGMLGRLTRGAEHATRQQRRALNKSD
;
A
#
# COMPACT_ATOMS: atom_id res chain seq x y z
N MET A 1 19.08 1.79 -19.52
CA MET A 1 19.23 2.91 -18.57
C MET A 1 17.86 3.57 -18.39
N LEU A 2 17.30 3.57 -17.18
CA LEU A 2 16.08 4.36 -16.90
C LEU A 2 16.48 5.81 -16.66
N ARG A 3 15.94 6.73 -17.46
CA ARG A 3 16.17 8.17 -17.33
C ARG A 3 15.15 8.74 -16.35
N THR A 4 15.41 8.58 -15.06
CA THR A 4 14.51 9.07 -14.01
C THR A 4 14.94 10.48 -13.58
N SER A 5 14.09 11.46 -13.86
CA SER A 5 14.24 12.82 -13.34
C SER A 5 13.80 12.84 -11.87
N LEU A 6 14.70 13.19 -10.96
CA LEU A 6 14.40 13.28 -9.54
C LEU A 6 14.13 14.74 -9.19
N GLU A 7 12.88 15.04 -8.85
CA GLU A 7 12.49 16.35 -8.33
C GLU A 7 12.52 16.33 -6.81
N ILE A 8 13.48 17.05 -6.22
CA ILE A 8 13.60 17.17 -4.76
C ILE A 8 12.66 18.30 -4.31
N ILE A 9 11.46 17.93 -3.88
CA ILE A 9 10.53 18.88 -3.26
C ILE A 9 11.04 19.23 -1.86
N ARG A 10 11.36 20.51 -1.64
CA ARG A 10 11.78 21.00 -0.32
C ARG A 10 10.59 21.17 0.62
N LYS A 11 10.82 20.89 1.91
CA LYS A 11 9.87 21.17 2.97
C LYS A 11 9.61 22.70 3.03
N PRO A 12 8.39 23.16 3.36
CA PRO A 12 8.13 24.58 3.62
C PRO A 12 9.12 25.15 4.63
N ALA A 13 9.58 26.40 4.41
CA ALA A 13 10.66 27.01 5.18
C ALA A 13 10.36 27.05 6.70
N ASP A 14 9.08 27.17 7.06
CA ASP A 14 8.62 27.34 8.45
C ASP A 14 8.39 25.99 9.15
N GLN A 15 8.41 24.88 8.39
CA GLN A 15 8.16 23.57 8.93
C GLN A 15 9.46 23.04 9.56
N GLN A 16 9.61 23.15 10.87
CA GLN A 16 10.78 22.59 11.56
C GLN A 16 10.64 21.08 11.81
N GLU A 17 9.43 20.62 12.08
CA GLU A 17 9.18 19.24 12.54
C GLU A 17 8.42 18.37 11.51
N PHE A 18 8.21 17.11 11.85
CA PHE A 18 7.39 16.19 11.05
C PHE A 18 5.91 16.55 11.19
N VAL A 19 5.27 16.97 10.09
CA VAL A 19 3.83 17.27 10.09
C VAL A 19 3.07 16.00 9.72
N VAL A 20 2.18 15.58 10.63
CA VAL A 20 1.26 14.46 10.37
C VAL A 20 0.21 14.92 9.38
N HIS A 21 0.36 14.50 8.12
CA HIS A 21 -0.68 14.75 7.11
C HIS A 21 -1.91 13.89 7.38
N ARG A 22 -3.05 14.55 7.59
CA ARG A 22 -4.34 13.87 7.74
C ARG A 22 -4.59 12.99 6.52
N ARG A 23 -4.81 11.69 6.74
CA ARG A 23 -5.01 10.62 5.72
C ARG A 23 -3.76 10.14 4.98
N ARG A 24 -2.54 10.56 5.35
CA ARG A 24 -1.30 10.00 4.77
C ARG A 24 -1.23 8.47 4.88
N TRP A 25 -1.73 7.93 6.00
CA TRP A 25 -1.81 6.49 6.20
C TRP A 25 -2.60 5.77 5.09
N VAL A 26 -3.54 6.43 4.40
CA VAL A 26 -4.34 5.82 3.32
C VAL A 26 -3.46 5.53 2.11
N VAL A 27 -2.58 6.48 1.76
CA VAL A 27 -1.60 6.33 0.68
C VAL A 27 -0.60 5.25 1.05
N ASP A 28 -0.04 5.34 2.26
CA ASP A 28 0.94 4.36 2.74
C ASP A 28 0.36 2.94 2.79
N ARG A 29 -0.91 2.77 3.22
CA ARG A 29 -1.60 1.47 3.16
C ARG A 29 -1.78 0.96 1.73
N THR A 30 -1.98 1.85 0.78
CA THR A 30 -2.14 1.48 -0.63
C THR A 30 -0.81 1.00 -1.21
N LEU A 31 0.30 1.65 -0.83
CA LEU A 31 1.65 1.26 -1.22
C LEU A 31 2.18 0.02 -0.47
N ALA A 32 1.75 -0.19 0.77
CA ALA A 32 2.11 -1.36 1.57
C ALA A 32 1.29 -2.62 1.22
N TRP A 33 0.11 -2.47 0.61
CA TRP A 33 -0.74 -3.60 0.27
C TRP A 33 -0.10 -4.62 -0.68
N PRO A 34 0.58 -4.21 -1.78
CA PRO A 34 1.26 -5.14 -2.66
C PRO A 34 2.34 -5.93 -1.92
N THR A 35 3.18 -5.29 -1.10
CA THR A 35 4.26 -5.99 -0.38
C THR A 35 3.73 -6.89 0.75
N THR A 36 2.66 -6.49 1.44
CA THR A 36 2.11 -7.22 2.60
C THR A 36 1.17 -8.35 2.20
N TYR A 37 0.30 -8.11 1.21
CA TYR A 37 -0.75 -9.05 0.81
C TYR A 37 -0.34 -9.91 -0.40
N ARG A 38 0.48 -9.38 -1.31
CA ARG A 38 1.04 -10.14 -2.44
C ARG A 38 2.49 -10.48 -2.13
N ARG A 39 2.72 -11.57 -1.39
CA ARG A 39 4.04 -12.05 -0.94
C ARG A 39 5.16 -11.99 -1.99
N ARG A 40 4.81 -12.17 -3.28
CA ARG A 40 5.72 -12.07 -4.43
C ARG A 40 6.38 -10.69 -4.57
N LEU A 41 5.71 -9.60 -4.20
CA LEU A 41 6.21 -8.22 -4.30
C LEU A 41 6.98 -7.75 -3.05
N ALA A 42 7.07 -8.58 -2.01
CA ALA A 42 7.91 -8.29 -0.85
C ALA A 42 9.41 -8.33 -1.17
N ARG A 43 9.77 -8.96 -2.30
CA ARG A 43 11.14 -9.09 -2.78
C ARG A 43 11.14 -8.91 -4.29
N ASP A 44 12.04 -8.07 -4.80
CA ASP A 44 12.24 -7.95 -6.24
C ASP A 44 13.04 -9.16 -6.74
N TYR A 45 12.33 -10.10 -7.38
CA TYR A 45 12.93 -11.28 -8.01
C TYR A 45 13.23 -11.07 -9.50
N GLU A 46 12.77 -9.97 -10.09
CA GLU A 46 12.88 -9.73 -11.51
C GLU A 46 14.17 -8.96 -11.84
N THR A 47 14.94 -9.47 -12.78
CA THR A 47 16.16 -8.81 -13.27
C THR A 47 15.84 -7.59 -14.16
N GLN A 48 14.67 -7.59 -14.81
CA GLN A 48 14.28 -6.56 -15.76
C GLN A 48 13.25 -5.58 -15.16
N PRO A 49 13.52 -4.26 -15.16
CA PRO A 49 12.59 -3.28 -14.60
C PRO A 49 11.21 -3.26 -15.26
N ALA A 50 11.13 -3.57 -16.57
CA ALA A 50 9.86 -3.64 -17.29
C ALA A 50 8.95 -4.74 -16.72
N THR A 51 9.53 -5.89 -16.38
CA THR A 51 8.81 -7.01 -15.75
C THR A 51 8.30 -6.60 -14.37
N SER A 52 9.16 -6.03 -13.52
CA SER A 52 8.76 -5.54 -12.19
C SER A 52 7.59 -4.56 -12.26
N GLN A 53 7.66 -3.60 -13.20
CA GLN A 53 6.58 -2.64 -13.43
C GLN A 53 5.27 -3.32 -13.84
N GLY A 54 5.34 -4.32 -14.73
CA GLY A 54 4.18 -5.10 -15.16
C GLY A 54 3.49 -5.81 -14.00
N ILE A 55 4.26 -6.46 -13.13
CA ILE A 55 3.74 -7.17 -11.96
C ILE A 55 3.10 -6.20 -10.95
N ILE A 56 3.75 -5.07 -10.68
CA ILE A 56 3.21 -4.03 -9.78
C ILE A 56 1.85 -3.53 -10.31
N ARG A 57 1.78 -3.20 -11.61
CA ARG A 57 0.53 -2.75 -12.25
C ARG A 57 -0.55 -3.83 -12.19
N TRP A 58 -0.22 -5.07 -12.51
CA TRP A 58 -1.16 -6.19 -12.43
C TRP A 58 -1.71 -6.39 -11.01
N ALA A 59 -0.83 -6.36 -10.00
CA ALA A 59 -1.25 -6.49 -8.60
C ALA A 59 -2.20 -5.36 -8.18
N ALA A 60 -1.89 -4.11 -8.55
CA ALA A 60 -2.75 -2.96 -8.27
C ALA A 60 -4.13 -3.11 -8.95
N THR A 61 -4.16 -3.46 -10.24
CA THR A 61 -5.39 -3.69 -11.01
C THR A 61 -6.23 -4.81 -10.39
N ALA A 62 -5.63 -5.95 -10.06
CA ALA A 62 -6.35 -7.05 -9.43
C ALA A 62 -6.91 -6.67 -8.05
N GLY A 63 -6.18 -5.87 -7.26
CA GLY A 63 -6.65 -5.33 -5.98
C GLY A 63 -7.83 -4.37 -6.14
N MET A 64 -7.81 -3.51 -7.16
CA MET A 64 -8.92 -2.61 -7.50
C MET A 64 -10.14 -3.38 -7.99
N LEU A 65 -9.95 -4.35 -8.90
CA LEU A 65 -11.02 -5.20 -9.41
C LEU A 65 -11.71 -5.95 -8.26
N GLY A 66 -10.93 -6.54 -7.35
CA GLY A 66 -11.48 -7.18 -6.17
C GLY A 66 -12.24 -6.22 -5.23
N ARG A 67 -11.93 -4.92 -5.21
CA ARG A 67 -12.72 -3.94 -4.44
C ARG A 67 -14.03 -3.59 -5.13
N LEU A 68 -14.03 -3.52 -6.46
CA LEU A 68 -15.23 -3.26 -7.25
C LEU A 68 -16.21 -4.44 -7.20
N THR A 69 -15.69 -5.68 -7.28
CA THR A 69 -16.53 -6.89 -7.27
C THR A 69 -17.00 -7.31 -5.88
N ARG A 70 -16.31 -6.90 -4.81
CA ARG A 70 -16.74 -7.12 -3.40
C ARG A 70 -17.84 -6.15 -2.95
N GLY A 71 -18.50 -5.45 -3.87
CA GLY A 71 -19.61 -4.55 -3.55
C GLY A 71 -20.69 -5.25 -2.73
N ALA A 72 -21.06 -4.63 -1.61
CA ALA A 72 -22.18 -4.93 -0.71
C ALA A 72 -21.99 -5.96 0.43
N GLU A 73 -20.88 -6.70 0.52
CA GLU A 73 -20.54 -7.32 1.80
C GLU A 73 -19.87 -6.27 2.68
N HIS A 74 -20.67 -5.59 3.51
CA HIS A 74 -20.15 -4.77 4.60
C HIS A 74 -18.99 -5.53 5.22
N ALA A 75 -17.81 -4.90 5.29
CA ALA A 75 -16.71 -5.43 6.08
C ALA A 75 -17.23 -5.50 7.52
N THR A 76 -17.83 -6.63 7.88
CA THR A 76 -18.37 -6.88 9.21
C THR A 76 -17.19 -6.67 10.11
N ARG A 77 -17.25 -5.61 10.92
CA ARG A 77 -16.23 -5.35 11.94
C ARG A 77 -16.07 -6.67 12.67
N GLN A 78 -14.91 -7.33 12.48
CA GLN A 78 -14.61 -8.59 13.13
C GLN A 78 -14.94 -8.38 14.59
N GLN A 79 -15.98 -9.06 15.10
CA GLN A 79 -16.42 -8.86 16.48
C GLN A 79 -15.17 -9.04 17.35
N ARG A 80 -14.94 -8.10 18.27
CA ARG A 80 -13.82 -8.22 19.21
C ARG A 80 -13.95 -9.59 19.85
N ARG A 81 -13.06 -10.51 19.45
CA ARG A 81 -12.98 -11.83 20.06
C ARG A 81 -12.64 -11.54 21.52
N ALA A 82 -13.62 -11.69 22.41
CA ALA A 82 -13.37 -11.57 23.84
C ALA A 82 -12.29 -12.59 24.16
N LEU A 83 -11.11 -12.11 24.53
CA LEU A 83 -10.10 -12.96 25.13
C LEU A 83 -10.68 -13.32 26.49
N ASN A 84 -11.39 -14.45 26.57
CA ASN A 84 -11.89 -14.95 27.83
C ASN A 84 -10.66 -15.19 28.73
N LYS A 85 -10.63 -14.53 29.88
CA LYS A 85 -9.70 -14.88 30.96
C LYS A 85 -10.10 -16.27 31.43
N SER A 86 -9.19 -17.22 31.29
CA SER A 86 -9.23 -18.47 32.05
C SER A 86 -9.04 -18.11 33.53
N ASP A 87 -9.87 -18.69 34.40
CA ASP A 87 -9.63 -18.75 35.85
C ASP A 87 -8.24 -19.32 36.18
#